data_AF-A0A0J1GMH6-F1
#
_entry.id   AF-A0A0J1GMH6-F1
#
_cell.length_a   1.000
_cell.length_b   1.000
_cell.length_c   1.000
_cell.angle_alpha   90.00
_cell.angle_beta   90.00
_cell.angle_gamma   90.00
#
_symmetry.space_group_name_H-M   'P 1'
#
loop_
_entity.id
_entity.type
_entity.pdbx_description
1 polymer ?
#
loop_
_entity_poly.entity_id
_entity_poly.type
_entity_poly.pdbx_seq_one_letter_code
_entity_poly.pdbx_strand_id
1 'polypeptide(L)'
;MCFDDDLLTPLPLSPKGYLTFAGLMKIQPETWQRNGDLYLWHALRDGIGYRAVPKDSNEIRTLISGEFERFTGKSIDACGDVALSHYVTNNSDSDIVVNPEFWRETVITSLIQSSEAHFLRGNIDLSGIYDSVRDDIRITRTETGITIEVSVINWDGPHTPVGQWILVKELPLDCKIEAEYAKVLRSKYFKFCDYCCTYNNVGHMFDKRMCQGCASHHLGVVY
;
A
#
# COMPACT_ATOMS: atom_id res chain seq x y z
N MET A 1 4.93 -36.05 -9.35
CA MET A 1 5.76 -34.88 -9.68
C MET A 1 5.60 -33.91 -8.52
N CYS A 2 6.63 -33.78 -7.69
CA CYS A 2 6.64 -32.82 -6.59
C CYS A 2 6.75 -31.44 -7.22
N PHE A 3 5.68 -30.65 -7.13
CA PHE A 3 5.79 -29.21 -7.31
C PHE A 3 6.25 -28.66 -5.96
N ASP A 4 7.42 -28.03 -5.95
CA ASP A 4 7.92 -27.31 -4.77
C ASP A 4 6.91 -26.22 -4.39
N ASP A 5 6.19 -26.45 -3.30
CA ASP A 5 5.15 -25.58 -2.72
C ASP A 5 5.70 -24.30 -2.06
N ASP A 6 6.99 -23.99 -2.26
CA ASP A 6 7.75 -23.00 -1.48
C ASP A 6 8.07 -21.68 -2.21
N LEU A 7 7.47 -21.40 -3.38
CA LEU A 7 7.85 -20.22 -4.19
C LEU A 7 6.77 -19.21 -4.57
N LEU A 8 5.50 -19.34 -4.14
CA LEU A 8 4.45 -18.43 -4.61
C LEU A 8 3.45 -17.97 -3.53
N THR A 9 3.94 -17.69 -2.33
CA THR A 9 3.22 -16.82 -1.40
C THR A 9 3.45 -15.36 -1.83
N PRO A 10 2.45 -14.57 -2.26
CA PRO A 10 2.64 -13.14 -2.42
C PRO A 10 2.96 -12.57 -1.03
N LEU A 11 4.15 -11.99 -0.87
CA LEU A 11 4.66 -11.45 0.38
C LEU A 11 3.75 -10.31 0.86
N PRO A 12 3.01 -10.48 1.98
CA PRO A 12 2.29 -9.38 2.58
C PRO A 12 3.27 -8.64 3.50
N LEU A 13 3.67 -7.44 3.08
CA LEU A 13 4.65 -6.59 3.76
C LEU A 13 6.10 -7.09 3.68
N SER A 14 7.05 -6.16 3.81
CA SER A 14 8.32 -6.50 4.44
C SER A 14 7.99 -7.15 5.80
N PRO A 15 8.65 -8.25 6.20
CA PRO A 15 8.39 -8.98 7.46
C PRO A 15 8.40 -8.12 8.75
N LYS A 16 8.81 -6.86 8.65
CA LYS A 16 9.13 -5.94 9.75
C LYS A 16 8.19 -4.72 9.90
N GLY A 17 7.12 -4.57 9.09
CA GLY A 17 6.21 -3.43 9.22
C GLY A 17 6.80 -2.10 8.76
N TYR A 18 7.48 -2.11 7.62
CA TYR A 18 8.09 -0.91 7.04
C TYR A 18 7.14 -0.20 6.06
N LEU A 19 7.29 1.14 5.98
CA LEU A 19 6.73 2.00 4.96
C LEU A 19 6.99 1.43 3.56
N THR A 20 5.96 1.35 2.73
CA THR A 20 6.05 0.93 1.33
C THR A 20 5.83 2.12 0.40
N PHE A 21 6.29 2.02 -0.85
CA PHE A 21 6.06 3.08 -1.83
C PHE A 21 4.56 3.29 -2.09
N ALA A 22 3.73 2.25 -2.04
CA ALA A 22 2.27 2.41 -2.15
C ALA A 22 1.69 3.26 -1.02
N GLY A 23 2.16 3.04 0.22
CA GLY A 23 1.75 3.85 1.37
C GLY A 23 2.25 5.29 1.26
N LEU A 24 3.52 5.47 0.87
CA LEU A 24 4.13 6.78 0.69
C LEU A 24 3.47 7.59 -0.45
N MET A 25 3.07 6.92 -1.52
CA MET A 25 2.41 7.48 -2.70
C MET A 25 0.87 7.53 -2.59
N LYS A 26 0.30 7.29 -1.39
CA LYS A 26 -1.13 7.53 -1.13
C LYS A 26 -1.44 9.03 -1.23
N ILE A 27 -0.53 9.86 -0.72
CA ILE A 27 -0.61 11.31 -0.80
C ILE A 27 0.04 11.75 -2.11
N GLN A 28 -0.77 12.34 -2.99
CA GLN A 28 -0.33 12.84 -4.29
C GLN A 28 0.03 14.32 -4.19
N PRO A 29 0.93 14.83 -5.05
CA PRO A 29 1.08 16.26 -5.28
C PRO A 29 -0.28 16.93 -5.58
N GLU A 30 -0.53 18.11 -5.02
CA GLU A 30 -1.77 18.87 -5.26
C GLU A 30 -1.87 19.36 -6.71
N THR A 31 -0.73 19.61 -7.34
CA THR A 31 -0.63 20.10 -8.72
C THR A 31 0.34 19.26 -9.52
N TRP A 32 -0.04 18.99 -10.76
CA TRP A 32 0.76 18.27 -11.76
C TRP A 32 1.17 19.25 -12.86
N GLN A 33 2.42 19.18 -13.32
CA GLN A 33 2.92 20.08 -14.37
C GLN A 33 2.47 19.64 -15.76
N ARG A 34 2.46 18.33 -16.00
CA ARG A 34 2.03 17.72 -17.26
C ARG A 34 1.02 16.62 -17.01
N ASN A 35 0.18 16.39 -18.02
CA ASN A 35 -0.80 15.31 -17.98
C ASN A 35 -0.13 13.94 -17.78
N GLY A 36 1.05 13.73 -18.37
CA GLY A 36 1.82 12.50 -18.22
C GLY A 36 2.32 12.24 -16.81
N ASP A 37 2.49 13.27 -15.97
CA ASP A 37 3.04 13.10 -14.61
C ASP A 37 2.10 12.26 -13.73
N LEU A 38 0.78 12.47 -13.83
CA LEU A 38 -0.21 11.67 -13.12
C LEU A 38 -0.19 10.20 -13.59
N TYR A 39 -0.07 9.96 -14.90
CA TYR A 39 0.02 8.60 -15.45
C TYR A 39 1.29 7.89 -14.99
N LEU A 40 2.43 8.58 -15.00
CA LEU A 40 3.69 8.04 -14.52
C LEU A 40 3.65 7.77 -13.01
N TRP A 41 3.00 8.63 -12.22
CA TRP A 41 2.78 8.38 -10.79
C TRP A 41 2.02 7.08 -10.53
N HIS A 42 0.91 6.84 -11.24
CA HIS A 42 0.16 5.61 -11.12
C HIS A 42 0.97 4.39 -11.58
N ALA A 43 1.65 4.48 -12.72
CA ALA A 43 2.48 3.40 -13.24
C ALA A 43 3.63 3.03 -12.28
N LEU A 44 4.26 4.03 -11.65
CA LEU A 44 5.27 3.83 -10.61
C LEU A 44 4.67 3.18 -9.37
N ARG A 45 3.57 3.73 -8.84
CA ARG A 45 2.91 3.17 -7.66
C ARG A 45 2.53 1.71 -7.87
N ASP A 46 2.04 1.35 -9.05
CA ASP A 46 1.66 -0.03 -9.35
C ASP A 46 2.88 -0.93 -9.57
N GLY A 47 3.97 -0.40 -10.14
CA GLY A 47 5.21 -1.13 -10.43
C GLY A 47 6.15 -1.34 -9.23
N ILE A 48 6.23 -0.38 -8.29
CA ILE A 48 7.12 -0.44 -7.13
C ILE A 48 6.41 -0.34 -5.78
N GLY A 49 5.08 -0.21 -5.77
CA GLY A 49 4.31 0.07 -4.56
C GLY A 49 4.51 -0.94 -3.43
N TYR A 50 4.83 -2.19 -3.75
CA TYR A 50 5.09 -3.26 -2.80
C TYR A 50 6.51 -3.20 -2.20
N ARG A 51 7.44 -2.45 -2.80
CA ARG A 51 8.81 -2.34 -2.31
C ARG A 51 8.84 -1.53 -1.01
N ALA A 52 9.67 -1.95 -0.08
CA ALA A 52 9.94 -1.18 1.13
C ALA A 52 10.67 0.12 0.76
N VAL A 53 10.29 1.22 1.41
CA VAL A 53 10.96 2.50 1.25
C VAL A 53 12.30 2.45 2.02
N PRO A 54 13.43 2.69 1.35
CA PRO A 54 14.72 2.80 2.00
C PRO A 54 14.75 3.91 3.06
N LYS A 55 15.58 3.74 4.10
CA LYS A 55 15.84 4.81 5.06
C LYS A 55 16.72 5.91 4.51
N ASP A 56 17.59 5.57 3.56
CA ASP A 56 18.48 6.53 2.92
C ASP A 56 17.74 7.25 1.78
N SER A 57 17.67 8.56 1.88
CA SER A 57 17.07 9.46 0.89
C SER A 57 17.73 9.35 -0.49
N ASN A 58 19.04 9.00 -0.54
CA ASN A 58 19.73 8.77 -1.81
C ASN A 58 19.25 7.48 -2.49
N GLU A 59 18.99 6.42 -1.73
CA GLU A 59 18.44 5.17 -2.28
C GLU A 59 17.03 5.39 -2.85
N ILE A 60 16.19 6.19 -2.17
CA ILE A 60 14.88 6.60 -2.68
C ILE A 60 15.05 7.33 -4.02
N ARG A 61 15.96 8.32 -4.08
CA ARG A 61 16.21 9.08 -5.31
C ARG A 61 16.65 8.16 -6.44
N THR A 62 17.66 7.31 -6.22
CA THR A 62 18.16 6.37 -7.22
C THR A 62 17.06 5.42 -7.73
N LEU A 63 16.22 4.91 -6.82
CA LEU A 63 15.14 3.98 -7.19
C LEU A 63 14.09 4.68 -8.05
N ILE A 64 13.59 5.85 -7.63
CA ILE A 64 12.59 6.59 -8.42
C ILE A 64 13.17 7.05 -9.75
N SER A 65 14.42 7.53 -9.78
CA SER A 65 15.10 7.90 -11.04
C SER A 65 15.24 6.73 -12.00
N GLY A 66 15.61 5.54 -11.51
CA GLY A 66 15.74 4.35 -12.35
C GLY A 66 14.40 3.88 -12.90
N GLU A 67 13.33 3.97 -12.12
CA GLU A 67 11.99 3.62 -12.61
C GLU A 67 11.42 4.68 -13.54
N PHE A 68 11.71 5.97 -13.31
CA PHE A 68 11.41 7.05 -14.27
C PHE A 68 12.04 6.73 -15.63
N GLU A 69 13.33 6.40 -15.65
CA GLU A 69 14.04 6.04 -16.87
C GLU A 69 13.48 4.77 -17.51
N ARG A 70 13.08 3.78 -16.71
CA ARG A 70 12.42 2.56 -17.22
C ARG A 70 11.12 2.85 -17.95
N PHE A 71 10.28 3.78 -17.46
CA PHE A 71 8.99 4.11 -18.08
C PHE A 71 9.10 5.09 -19.24
N THR A 72 10.06 6.01 -19.19
CA THR A 72 10.20 7.09 -20.18
C THR A 72 11.26 6.80 -21.24
N GLY A 73 12.18 5.86 -20.98
CA GLY A 73 13.35 5.61 -21.81
C GLY A 73 14.40 6.73 -21.78
N LYS A 74 14.26 7.71 -20.88
CA LYS A 74 15.19 8.84 -20.73
C LYS A 74 15.58 9.02 -19.28
N SER A 75 16.82 9.47 -19.06
CA SER A 75 17.28 9.87 -17.73
C SER A 75 16.36 10.95 -17.15
N ILE A 76 16.16 10.89 -15.85
CA ILE A 76 15.47 11.93 -15.08
C ILE A 76 16.20 13.28 -15.15
N ASP A 77 17.48 13.31 -15.52
CA ASP A 77 18.28 14.52 -15.71
C ASP A 77 18.11 15.13 -17.11
N ALA A 78 17.23 14.56 -17.94
CA ALA A 78 16.89 15.13 -19.23
C ALA A 78 16.37 16.57 -19.09
N CYS A 79 16.75 17.42 -20.04
CA CYS A 79 16.26 18.79 -20.15
C CYS A 79 14.99 18.81 -21.01
N GLY A 80 13.98 19.55 -20.56
CA GLY A 80 12.68 19.65 -21.22
C GLY A 80 11.77 18.46 -20.95
N ASP A 81 10.56 18.52 -21.47
CA ASP A 81 9.57 17.47 -21.28
C ASP A 81 9.96 16.19 -22.03
N VAL A 82 9.61 15.05 -21.45
CA VAL A 82 9.93 13.72 -21.98
C VAL A 82 8.64 12.97 -22.29
N ALA A 83 8.58 12.35 -23.46
CA ALA A 83 7.42 11.55 -23.85
C ALA A 83 7.34 10.25 -23.02
N LEU A 84 6.13 9.93 -22.53
CA LEU A 84 5.91 8.69 -21.81
C LEU A 84 5.69 7.55 -22.81
N SER A 85 6.78 6.96 -23.29
CA SER A 85 6.84 6.04 -24.44
C SER A 85 5.78 4.93 -24.48
N HIS A 86 5.34 4.42 -23.34
CA HIS A 86 4.29 3.39 -23.25
C HIS A 86 2.89 3.85 -23.69
N TYR A 87 2.62 5.16 -23.71
CA TYR A 87 1.33 5.75 -24.05
C TYR A 87 1.37 6.54 -25.37
N VAL A 88 2.54 6.58 -26.00
CA VAL A 88 2.80 7.25 -27.27
C VAL A 88 2.41 6.27 -28.39
N THR A 89 1.25 6.49 -29.01
CA THR A 89 0.77 5.74 -30.18
C THR A 89 1.02 6.55 -31.44
N ASN A 90 1.81 6.00 -32.37
CA ASN A 90 2.44 6.56 -33.59
C ASN A 90 1.72 7.65 -34.43
N ASN A 91 0.48 8.06 -34.16
CA ASN A 91 -0.32 8.97 -34.98
C ASN A 91 -0.89 10.22 -34.28
N SER A 92 -0.59 10.53 -33.01
CA SER A 92 -0.91 11.85 -32.40
C SER A 92 -0.23 12.03 -31.03
N ASP A 93 1.09 12.19 -31.05
CA ASP A 93 1.99 11.77 -29.97
C ASP A 93 2.67 12.88 -29.14
N SER A 94 2.09 14.09 -29.10
CA SER A 94 2.71 15.23 -28.40
C SER A 94 2.23 15.46 -26.97
N ASP A 95 1.14 14.82 -26.53
CA ASP A 95 0.38 15.38 -25.40
C ASP A 95 0.60 14.65 -24.06
N ILE A 96 1.14 13.42 -24.08
CA ILE A 96 1.45 12.65 -22.87
C ILE A 96 2.95 12.72 -22.60
N VAL A 97 3.35 13.85 -22.05
CA VAL A 97 4.71 14.13 -21.62
C VAL A 97 4.80 14.24 -20.11
N VAL A 98 5.96 13.93 -19.57
CA VAL A 98 6.32 14.13 -18.16
C VAL A 98 7.39 15.20 -18.06
N ASN A 99 7.44 15.93 -16.95
CA ASN A 99 8.45 16.95 -16.73
C ASN A 99 9.55 16.44 -15.77
N PRO A 100 10.77 16.12 -16.26
CA PRO A 100 11.81 15.55 -15.42
C PRO A 100 12.22 16.44 -14.24
N GLU A 101 12.22 17.77 -14.43
CA GLU A 101 12.54 18.74 -13.38
C GLU A 101 11.51 18.71 -12.24
N PHE A 102 10.22 18.72 -12.57
CA PHE A 102 9.14 18.53 -11.61
C PHE A 102 9.29 17.23 -10.83
N TRP A 103 9.66 16.13 -11.51
CA TRP A 103 9.92 14.86 -10.84
C TRP A 103 11.11 14.92 -9.88
N ARG A 104 12.25 15.50 -10.29
CA ARG A 104 13.45 15.62 -9.45
C ARG A 104 13.24 16.52 -8.24
N GLU A 105 12.57 17.65 -8.44
CA GLU A 105 12.56 18.76 -7.48
C GLU A 105 11.32 18.78 -6.62
N THR A 106 10.18 18.32 -7.14
CA THR A 106 8.91 18.31 -6.40
C THR A 106 8.56 16.90 -5.95
N VAL A 107 8.40 15.95 -6.90
CA VAL A 107 7.87 14.62 -6.58
C VAL A 107 8.83 13.83 -5.68
N ILE A 108 10.09 13.66 -6.11
CA ILE A 108 11.09 12.92 -5.32
C ILE A 108 11.35 13.61 -3.98
N THR A 109 11.46 14.94 -3.97
CA THR A 109 11.67 15.70 -2.73
C THR A 109 10.53 15.50 -1.74
N SER A 110 9.28 15.53 -2.20
CA SER A 110 8.10 15.28 -1.36
C SER A 110 8.11 13.85 -0.79
N LEU A 111 8.40 12.85 -1.62
CA LEU A 111 8.51 11.46 -1.17
C LEU A 111 9.61 11.28 -0.11
N ILE A 112 10.77 11.93 -0.30
CA ILE A 112 11.86 11.92 0.67
C ILE A 112 11.42 12.58 1.99
N GLN A 113 10.82 13.76 1.94
CA GLN A 113 10.34 14.48 3.14
C GLN A 113 9.31 13.65 3.92
N SER A 114 8.36 13.03 3.22
CA SER A 114 7.36 12.15 3.85
C SER A 114 8.00 10.90 4.45
N SER A 115 9.00 10.32 3.78
CA SER A 115 9.78 9.18 4.29
C SER A 115 10.59 9.56 5.54
N GLU A 116 11.30 10.68 5.51
CA GLU A 116 12.09 11.19 6.64
C GLU A 116 11.18 11.52 7.83
N ALA A 117 10.05 12.17 7.60
CA ALA A 117 9.05 12.42 8.64
C ALA A 117 8.52 11.12 9.24
N HIS A 118 8.30 10.08 8.43
CA HIS A 118 7.91 8.76 8.89
C HIS A 118 9.00 8.11 9.76
N PHE A 119 10.27 8.17 9.34
CA PHE A 119 11.38 7.57 10.09
C PHE A 119 11.77 8.35 11.36
N LEU A 120 11.66 9.67 11.36
CA LEU A 120 11.90 10.53 12.52
C LEU A 120 10.85 10.36 13.61
N ARG A 121 9.60 10.08 13.25
CA ARG A 121 8.51 9.84 14.22
C ARG A 121 8.69 8.56 15.03
N GLY A 122 9.68 7.73 14.70
CA GLY A 122 10.08 6.60 15.53
C GLY A 122 8.92 5.67 15.88
N ASN A 123 7.94 5.49 15.00
CA ASN A 123 6.86 4.53 15.16
C ASN A 123 6.08 4.41 13.85
N ILE A 124 5.64 3.18 13.63
CA ILE A 124 4.90 2.67 12.48
C ILE A 124 3.78 3.65 12.09
N ASP A 125 3.77 4.15 10.85
CA ASP A 125 2.59 4.83 10.33
C ASP A 125 1.52 3.78 9.99
N LEU A 126 0.69 3.56 10.99
CA LEU A 126 -0.47 2.70 10.93
C LEU A 126 -1.65 3.40 10.22
N SER A 127 -1.63 4.72 10.04
CA SER A 127 -2.79 5.44 9.49
C SER A 127 -3.13 5.01 8.05
N GLY A 128 -2.15 4.72 7.20
CA GLY A 128 -2.39 4.25 5.85
C GLY A 128 -2.89 2.80 5.73
N ILE A 129 -2.53 1.93 6.70
CA ILE A 129 -2.87 0.50 6.70
C ILE A 129 -4.21 0.25 7.45
N TYR A 130 -4.63 1.17 8.34
CA TYR A 130 -5.61 0.84 9.39
C TYR A 130 -6.98 1.44 9.12
N ASP A 131 -7.12 2.40 8.21
CA ASP A 131 -8.43 3.03 7.96
C ASP A 131 -9.51 2.00 7.60
N SER A 132 -9.16 0.93 6.88
CA SER A 132 -10.10 -0.14 6.49
C SER A 132 -10.27 -1.26 7.52
N VAL A 133 -9.37 -1.39 8.50
CA VAL A 133 -9.34 -2.51 9.47
C VAL A 133 -9.68 -2.05 10.89
N ARG A 134 -9.72 -0.73 11.12
CA ARG A 134 -10.03 -0.14 12.42
C ARG A 134 -11.43 -0.53 12.90
N ASP A 135 -12.37 -0.68 11.98
CA ASP A 135 -13.73 -1.10 12.30
C ASP A 135 -13.84 -2.61 12.59
N ASP A 136 -12.79 -3.38 12.29
CA ASP A 136 -12.71 -4.83 12.51
C ASP A 136 -11.91 -5.21 13.76
N ILE A 137 -11.21 -4.28 14.42
CA ILE A 137 -10.41 -4.55 15.62
C ILE A 137 -10.78 -3.58 16.72
N ARG A 138 -11.24 -4.13 17.86
CA ARG A 138 -11.53 -3.35 19.06
C ARG A 138 -10.47 -3.61 20.11
N ILE A 139 -9.93 -2.54 20.68
CA ILE A 139 -9.01 -2.62 21.81
C ILE A 139 -9.68 -1.92 22.98
N THR A 140 -9.86 -2.63 24.09
CA THR A 140 -10.48 -2.08 25.30
C THR A 140 -9.49 -2.19 26.45
N ARG A 141 -9.22 -1.06 27.10
CA ARG A 141 -8.42 -1.03 28.32
C ARG A 141 -9.35 -1.08 29.52
N THR A 142 -9.13 -2.04 30.40
CA THR A 142 -9.82 -2.19 31.69
C THR A 142 -8.88 -1.83 32.84
N GLU A 143 -9.35 -1.91 34.08
CA GLU A 143 -8.53 -1.70 35.26
C GLU A 143 -7.46 -2.79 35.44
N THR A 144 -7.70 -4.00 34.92
CA THR A 144 -6.85 -5.17 35.12
C THR A 144 -6.00 -5.52 33.90
N GLY A 145 -6.28 -4.94 32.73
CA GLY A 145 -5.57 -5.29 31.50
C GLY A 145 -6.09 -4.59 30.26
N ILE A 146 -5.71 -5.13 29.11
CA ILE A 146 -6.13 -4.70 27.78
C ILE A 146 -6.69 -5.93 27.07
N THR A 147 -7.87 -5.81 26.48
CA THR A 147 -8.46 -6.84 25.63
C THR A 147 -8.38 -6.40 24.18
N ILE A 148 -8.13 -7.36 23.28
CA ILE A 148 -8.23 -7.17 21.84
C ILE A 148 -9.30 -8.11 21.31
N GLU A 149 -10.32 -7.53 20.70
CA GLU A 149 -11.40 -8.23 20.02
C GLU A 149 -11.30 -8.00 18.51
N VAL A 150 -11.76 -8.98 17.73
CA VAL A 150 -11.82 -8.90 16.27
C VAL A 150 -13.23 -9.18 15.80
N SER A 151 -13.71 -8.43 14.81
CA SER A 151 -14.95 -8.72 14.09
C SER A 151 -14.73 -9.90 13.16
N VAL A 152 -15.45 -10.99 13.34
CA VAL A 152 -15.49 -12.11 12.40
C VAL A 152 -16.75 -11.94 11.56
N ILE A 153 -16.55 -11.82 10.25
CA ILE A 153 -17.62 -11.59 9.29
C ILE A 153 -17.93 -12.90 8.58
N ASN A 154 -19.16 -13.36 8.75
CA ASN A 154 -19.74 -14.46 7.98
C ASN A 154 -20.81 -13.89 7.04
N TRP A 155 -21.20 -14.64 6.01
CA TRP A 155 -22.23 -14.19 5.07
C TRP A 155 -23.46 -15.09 5.19
N ASP A 156 -24.59 -14.49 5.57
CA ASP A 156 -25.89 -15.16 5.56
C ASP A 156 -26.56 -14.92 4.19
N GLY A 157 -26.16 -15.74 3.22
CA GLY A 157 -26.49 -15.51 1.81
C GLY A 157 -25.54 -14.55 1.11
N PRO A 158 -25.78 -14.24 -0.18
CA PRO A 158 -24.78 -13.57 -1.04
C PRO A 158 -24.54 -12.09 -0.73
N HIS A 159 -25.43 -11.43 0.00
CA HIS A 159 -25.47 -9.97 0.15
C HIS A 159 -25.58 -9.48 1.61
N THR A 160 -25.45 -10.37 2.59
CA THR A 160 -25.72 -10.02 4.00
C THR A 160 -24.56 -10.45 4.90
N PRO A 161 -23.59 -9.56 5.15
CA PRO A 161 -22.53 -9.81 6.11
C PRO A 161 -23.10 -9.76 7.53
N VAL A 162 -22.76 -10.76 8.33
CA VAL A 162 -23.07 -10.88 9.76
C VAL A 162 -21.77 -10.86 10.53
N GLY A 163 -21.55 -9.78 11.29
CA GLY A 163 -20.37 -9.60 12.12
C GLY A 163 -20.59 -10.10 13.55
N GLN A 164 -19.61 -10.82 14.09
CA GLN A 164 -19.55 -11.16 15.51
C GLN A 164 -18.18 -10.76 16.08
N TRP A 165 -18.19 -10.06 17.21
CA TRP A 165 -16.97 -9.75 17.95
C TRP A 165 -16.49 -10.97 18.75
N ILE A 166 -15.23 -11.30 18.60
CA ILE A 166 -14.58 -12.37 19.36
C ILE A 166 -13.36 -11.84 20.10
N LEU A 167 -13.19 -12.25 21.36
CA LEU A 167 -11.99 -11.96 22.13
C LEU A 167 -10.82 -12.79 21.59
N VAL A 168 -9.74 -12.11 21.17
CA VAL A 168 -8.55 -12.76 20.60
C VAL A 168 -7.40 -12.75 21.60
N LYS A 169 -7.26 -11.69 22.40
CA LYS A 169 -6.20 -11.58 23.41
C LYS A 169 -6.64 -10.83 24.64
N GLU A 170 -6.06 -11.24 25.76
CA GLU A 170 -5.96 -10.48 27.01
C GLU A 170 -4.48 -10.19 27.25
N LEU A 171 -4.19 -8.95 27.60
CA LEU A 171 -2.83 -8.42 27.70
C LEU A 171 -2.67 -7.63 29.00
N PRO A 172 -1.46 -7.60 29.57
CA PRO A 172 -1.18 -6.74 30.71
C PRO A 172 -1.13 -5.25 30.29
N LEU A 173 -1.31 -4.35 31.25
CA LEU A 173 -1.39 -2.90 31.01
C LEU A 173 -0.11 -2.26 30.46
N ASP A 174 1.03 -2.91 30.63
CA ASP A 174 2.35 -2.48 30.20
C ASP A 174 2.78 -3.07 28.84
N CYS A 175 1.87 -3.81 28.17
CA CYS A 175 2.17 -4.39 26.87
C CYS A 175 2.38 -3.32 25.78
N LYS A 176 3.17 -3.67 24.77
CA LYS A 176 3.35 -2.88 23.55
C LYS A 176 2.19 -3.17 22.58
N ILE A 177 1.12 -2.40 22.67
CA ILE A 177 -0.13 -2.62 21.92
C ILE A 177 0.11 -2.72 20.41
N GLU A 178 1.02 -1.92 19.86
CA GLU A 178 1.35 -1.89 18.44
C GLU A 178 1.92 -3.23 17.96
N ALA A 179 2.78 -3.85 18.77
CA ALA A 179 3.35 -5.16 18.46
C ALA A 179 2.28 -6.26 18.52
N GLU A 180 1.34 -6.16 19.45
CA GLU A 180 0.24 -7.11 19.56
C GLU A 180 -0.79 -6.94 18.44
N TYR A 181 -1.08 -5.71 18.04
CA TYR A 181 -1.92 -5.41 16.89
C TYR A 181 -1.33 -5.99 15.60
N ALA A 182 -0.03 -5.80 15.37
CA ALA A 182 0.66 -6.36 14.20
C ALA A 182 0.61 -7.90 14.16
N LYS A 183 0.56 -8.57 15.32
CA LYS A 183 0.35 -10.03 15.41
C LYS A 183 -1.09 -10.39 15.06
N VAL A 184 -2.07 -9.60 15.49
CA VAL A 184 -3.49 -9.81 15.17
C VAL A 184 -3.73 -9.70 13.66
N LEU A 185 -3.13 -8.70 12.98
CA LEU A 185 -3.20 -8.58 11.53
C LEU A 185 -2.65 -9.79 10.77
N ARG A 186 -1.67 -10.51 11.32
CA ARG A 186 -1.08 -11.71 10.71
C ARG A 186 -1.79 -13.00 11.11
N SER A 187 -2.89 -12.90 11.87
CA SER A 187 -3.66 -14.06 12.31
C SER A 187 -4.65 -14.52 11.24
N LYS A 188 -5.34 -15.63 11.50
CA LYS A 188 -6.36 -16.21 10.61
C LYS A 188 -7.57 -15.30 10.33
N TYR A 189 -7.73 -14.19 11.05
CA TYR A 189 -8.89 -13.29 10.90
C TYR A 189 -8.71 -12.26 9.79
N PHE A 190 -7.47 -12.04 9.36
CA PHE A 190 -7.13 -11.06 8.35
C PHE A 190 -6.32 -11.70 7.25
N LYS A 191 -6.46 -11.15 6.04
CA LYS A 191 -5.68 -11.56 4.88
C LYS A 191 -5.26 -10.34 4.09
N PHE A 192 -4.08 -10.42 3.51
CA PHE A 192 -3.55 -9.36 2.68
C PHE A 192 -4.17 -9.41 1.28
N CYS A 193 -4.54 -8.25 0.76
CA CYS A 193 -4.96 -8.08 -0.62
C CYS A 193 -3.79 -7.54 -1.44
N ASP A 194 -3.46 -8.23 -2.53
CA ASP A 194 -2.34 -7.90 -3.41
C ASP A 194 -2.61 -6.63 -4.25
N TYR A 195 -3.86 -6.18 -4.34
CA TYR A 195 -4.27 -5.07 -5.20
C TYR A 195 -4.29 -3.73 -4.45
N CYS A 196 -4.94 -3.68 -3.29
CA CYS A 196 -4.93 -2.49 -2.45
C CYS A 196 -3.78 -2.47 -1.43
N CYS A 197 -2.95 -3.53 -1.40
CA CYS A 197 -1.79 -3.66 -0.53
C CYS A 197 -2.09 -3.44 0.97
N THR A 198 -3.27 -3.89 1.43
CA THR A 198 -3.66 -3.81 2.85
C THR A 198 -4.24 -5.12 3.37
N TYR A 199 -4.26 -5.28 4.70
CA TYR A 199 -5.00 -6.35 5.35
C TYR A 199 -6.49 -6.06 5.29
N ASN A 200 -7.28 -7.10 5.09
CA ASN A 200 -8.73 -7.06 5.08
C ASN A 200 -9.24 -8.20 5.96
N ASN A 201 -10.41 -8.02 6.54
CA ASN A 201 -11.14 -9.11 7.18
C ASN A 201 -11.24 -10.28 6.19
N VAL A 202 -11.01 -11.52 6.64
CA VAL A 202 -11.18 -12.70 5.78
C VAL A 202 -12.59 -12.78 5.20
N GLY A 203 -13.61 -12.33 5.96
CA GLY A 203 -14.99 -12.25 5.46
C GLY A 203 -15.18 -11.24 4.32
N HIS A 204 -14.26 -10.30 4.14
CA HIS A 204 -14.25 -9.33 3.03
C HIS A 204 -13.23 -9.68 1.94
N MET A 205 -12.71 -10.91 1.94
CA MET A 205 -11.89 -11.39 0.83
C MET A 205 -12.79 -12.00 -0.26
N PHE A 206 -12.55 -11.61 -1.51
CA PHE A 206 -13.18 -12.24 -2.68
C PHE A 206 -12.52 -13.59 -2.97
N ASP A 207 -11.19 -13.61 -2.97
CA ASP A 207 -10.41 -14.83 -3.17
C ASP A 207 -9.16 -14.86 -2.26
N LYS A 208 -8.16 -15.69 -2.61
CA LYS A 208 -6.95 -15.80 -1.80
C LYS A 208 -6.05 -14.55 -1.82
N ARG A 209 -6.21 -13.66 -2.79
CA ARG A 209 -5.28 -12.57 -3.11
C ARG A 209 -5.97 -11.22 -3.29
N MET A 210 -7.29 -11.17 -3.39
CA MET A 210 -8.07 -9.97 -3.68
C MET A 210 -9.19 -9.78 -2.67
N CYS A 211 -9.34 -8.56 -2.15
CA CYS A 211 -10.48 -8.18 -1.33
C CYS A 211 -11.71 -7.86 -2.19
N GLN A 212 -12.90 -7.92 -1.59
CA GLN A 212 -14.16 -7.62 -2.26
C GLN A 212 -14.18 -6.20 -2.84
N GLY A 213 -13.62 -5.21 -2.14
CA GLY A 213 -13.53 -3.84 -2.65
C GLY A 213 -12.71 -3.74 -3.96
N CYS A 214 -11.57 -4.42 -4.03
CA CYS A 214 -10.77 -4.51 -5.25
C CYS A 214 -11.50 -5.31 -6.34
N ALA A 215 -12.22 -6.38 -6.00
CA ALA A 215 -13.01 -7.13 -6.95
C ALA A 215 -14.13 -6.28 -7.56
N SER A 216 -14.83 -5.46 -6.76
CA SER A 216 -15.83 -4.53 -7.27
C SER A 216 -15.21 -3.47 -8.17
N HIS A 217 -14.07 -2.92 -7.79
CA HIS A 217 -13.42 -1.85 -8.55
C HIS A 217 -12.78 -2.34 -9.86
N HIS A 218 -12.06 -3.46 -9.84
CA HIS A 218 -11.28 -3.96 -10.98
C HIS A 218 -11.98 -5.02 -11.81
N LEU A 219 -12.88 -5.81 -11.21
CA LEU A 219 -13.56 -6.92 -11.87
C LEU A 219 -15.08 -6.70 -12.05
N GLY A 220 -15.62 -5.61 -11.52
CA GLY A 220 -17.06 -5.30 -11.61
C GLY A 220 -17.97 -6.22 -10.80
N VAL A 221 -17.43 -6.90 -9.77
CA VAL A 221 -18.22 -7.79 -8.91
C VAL A 221 -19.11 -6.98 -7.96
N VAL A 222 -20.37 -7.38 -7.81
CA VAL A 222 -21.35 -6.72 -6.92
C VAL A 222 -21.73 -7.67 -5.78
N TYR A 223 -21.70 -7.14 -4.56
CA TYR A 223 -22.05 -7.82 -3.30
C TYR A 223 -23.22 -7.14 -2.61
#